data_AF-A0A925JGT2-F1
#
_entry.id   AF-A0A925JGT2-F1
#
_cell.length_a   1.000
_cell.length_b   1.000
_cell.length_c   1.000
_cell.angle_alpha   90.00
_cell.angle_beta   90.00
_cell.angle_gamma   90.00
#
_symmetry.space_group_name_H-M   'P 1'
#
loop_
_entity.id
_entity.type
_entity.pdbx_description
1 polymer ?
#
loop_
_entity_poly.entity_id
_entity_poly.type
_entity_poly.pdbx_seq_one_letter_code
_entity_poly.pdbx_strand_id
1 'polypeptide(L)' 'MSQRIISLLPAATEIVCALGLKDQLVGRSHECDSPESIIHLPVCSSAKFISGASSAMIDQQVKEIL' A
#
# COMPACT_ATOMS: atom_id res chain seq x y z
N MET A 1 4.51 24.77 6.99
CA MET A 1 4.80 23.69 6.01
C MET A 1 3.69 22.67 6.10
N SER A 2 3.09 22.26 4.98
CA SER A 2 2.12 21.17 4.95
C SER A 2 2.84 19.82 5.10
N GLN A 3 2.21 18.82 5.73
CA GLN A 3 2.85 17.51 5.92
C GLN A 3 2.89 16.74 4.59
N ARG A 4 3.87 15.84 4.45
CA ARG A 4 3.99 14.92 3.32
C ARG A 4 3.74 13.49 3.81
N ILE A 5 2.67 12.87 3.34
CA ILE A 5 2.18 11.59 3.86
C ILE A 5 2.42 10.49 2.83
N ILE A 6 3.01 9.38 3.27
CA ILE A 6 2.99 8.10 2.55
C ILE A 6 2.12 7.15 3.36
N SER A 7 1.13 6.53 2.72
CA SER A 7 0.26 5.53 3.35
C SER A 7 0.45 4.17 2.72
N LEU A 8 0.80 3.17 3.54
CA LEU A 8 1.15 1.82 3.08
C LEU A 8 0.10 0.76 3.45
N LEU A 9 -1.06 1.19 3.95
CA LEU A 9 -2.19 0.32 4.28
C LEU A 9 -3.46 0.87 3.60
N PRO A 10 -4.26 0.04 2.89
CA PRO A 10 -5.47 0.51 2.20
C PRO A 10 -6.42 1.28 3.12
N ALA A 11 -6.79 0.69 4.27
CA ALA A 11 -7.68 1.33 5.24
C ALA A 11 -7.14 2.67 5.77
N ALA A 12 -5.83 2.78 6.03
CA ALA A 12 -5.24 4.04 6.46
C ALA A 12 -5.29 5.11 5.36
N THR A 13 -5.12 4.70 4.10
CA THR A 13 -5.19 5.60 2.94
C THR A 13 -6.58 6.18 2.76
N GLU A 14 -7.62 5.35 2.92
CA GLU A 14 -9.01 5.77 2.89
C GLU A 14 -9.34 6.75 4.02
N ILE A 15 -8.87 6.46 5.24
CA ILE A 15 -9.04 7.36 6.40
C ILE A 15 -8.39 8.72 6.14
N VAL A 16 -7.15 8.77 5.62
CA VAL A 16 -6.46 10.02 5.27
C VAL A 16 -7.27 10.83 4.25
N CYS A 17 -7.84 10.16 3.24
CA CYS A 17 -8.70 10.81 2.26
C CYS A 17 -10.00 11.35 2.90
N ALA A 18 -10.65 10.55 3.76
CA ALA A 18 -11.87 10.93 4.47
C ALA A 18 -11.67 12.13 5.42
N LEU A 19 -10.47 12.28 5.97
CA LEU A 19 -10.08 13.43 6.80
C LEU A 19 -9.75 14.70 6.00
N GLY A 20 -9.88 14.68 4.67
CA GLY A 20 -9.57 15.83 3.81
C GLY A 20 -8.07 16.08 3.62
N LEU A 21 -7.22 15.11 3.97
CA LEU A 21 -5.76 15.22 3.89
C LEU A 21 -5.20 14.63 2.58
N LYS A 22 -6.07 14.39 1.59
CA LYS A 22 -5.68 13.77 0.31
C LYS A 22 -4.56 14.54 -0.40
N ASP A 23 -4.59 15.87 -0.41
CA ASP A 23 -3.59 16.68 -1.10
C ASP A 23 -2.20 16.65 -0.42
N GLN A 24 -2.12 16.04 0.77
CA GLN A 24 -0.87 15.78 1.48
C GLN A 24 -0.33 14.37 1.22
N LEU A 25 -1.09 13.48 0.56
CA LEU A 25 -0.62 12.16 0.15
C LEU A 25 0.35 12.31 -1.03
N VAL A 26 1.57 11.82 -0.84
CA VAL A 26 2.65 11.84 -1.84
C VAL A 26 3.08 10.44 -2.28
N GLY A 27 2.49 9.38 -1.72
CA GLY A 27 2.79 8.00 -2.07
C GLY A 27 1.82 7.01 -1.43
N ARG A 28 1.69 5.84 -2.06
CA ARG A 28 0.72 4.80 -1.71
C ARG A 28 1.34 3.40 -1.72
N SER A 29 0.68 2.43 -1.09
CA SER A 29 1.01 1.01 -1.24
C SER A 29 0.57 0.51 -2.63
N HIS A 30 1.16 -0.59 -3.09
CA HIS A 30 0.74 -1.27 -4.34
C HIS A 30 -0.68 -1.83 -4.29
N GLU A 31 -1.29 -1.92 -3.11
CA GLU A 31 -2.66 -2.40 -2.90
C GLU A 31 -3.65 -1.26 -2.63
N CYS A 32 -3.18 -0.02 -2.49
CA CYS A 32 -4.02 1.13 -2.18
C CYS A 32 -4.61 1.73 -3.46
N ASP A 33 -5.70 1.18 -3.99
CA ASP A 33 -6.33 1.65 -5.23
C ASP A 33 -7.57 2.54 -5.02
N SER A 34 -7.96 2.80 -3.76
CA SER A 34 -9.14 3.59 -3.39
C SER A 34 -8.79 4.79 -2.52
N PRO A 35 -9.44 5.96 -2.75
CA PRO A 35 -10.34 6.27 -3.87
C PRO A 35 -9.56 6.45 -5.19
N GLU A 36 -10.19 6.27 -6.36
CA GLU A 36 -9.52 6.35 -7.68
C GLU A 36 -8.66 7.61 -7.88
N SER A 37 -9.05 8.71 -7.23
CA SER A 37 -8.31 9.97 -7.23
C SER A 37 -6.87 9.88 -6.72
N ILE A 38 -6.46 8.82 -6.01
CA ILE A 38 -5.09 8.62 -5.51
C ILE A 38 -4.25 7.67 -6.37
N ILE A 39 -4.82 7.03 -7.40
CA ILE A 39 -4.13 6.01 -8.22
C ILE A 39 -2.90 6.59 -8.93
N HIS A 40 -2.93 7.88 -9.25
CA HIS A 40 -1.82 8.62 -9.87
C HIS A 40 -0.58 8.77 -8.96
N LEU A 41 -0.72 8.53 -7.65
CA LEU A 41 0.40 8.65 -6.71
C LEU A 41 1.42 7.50 -6.90
N PRO A 42 2.71 7.78 -6.67
CA PRO A 42 3.75 6.75 -6.73
C PRO A 42 3.46 5.57 -5.80
N VAL A 43 3.68 4.36 -6.31
CA VAL A 43 3.64 3.13 -5.52
C VAL A 43 4.98 2.97 -4.80
N CYS A 44 4.93 2.92 -3.47
CA CYS A 44 6.11 2.88 -2.59
C CYS A 44 6.34 1.53 -1.92
N SER A 45 5.52 0.52 -2.21
CA SER A 45 5.69 -0.85 -1.71
C SER A 45 5.52 -1.87 -2.82
N SER A 46 5.96 -3.11 -2.57
CA SER A 46 5.73 -4.26 -3.44
C SER A 46 5.46 -5.49 -2.60
N ALA A 47 4.78 -6.48 -3.18
CA ALA A 47 4.62 -7.79 -2.55
C ALA A 47 5.99 -8.47 -2.45
N LYS A 48 6.29 -9.07 -1.30
CA LYS A 48 7.50 -9.89 -1.12
C LYS A 48 7.40 -11.28 -1.76
N PHE A 49 6.19 -11.73 -2.04
CA PHE A 49 5.90 -13.10 -2.50
C PHE A 49 5.40 -13.12 -3.94
N ILE A 50 5.69 -14.20 -4.65
CA ILE A 50 5.30 -14.37 -6.05
C ILE A 50 3.80 -14.67 -6.12
N SER A 51 3.06 -13.85 -6.86
CA SER A 51 1.65 -14.09 -7.16
C SER A 51 1.49 -15.41 -7.93
N GLY A 52 0.53 -16.25 -7.52
CA GLY A 52 0.28 -17.55 -8.13
C GLY A 52 1.08 -18.73 -7.54
N ALA A 53 1.88 -18.50 -6.50
CA ALA A 53 2.48 -19.60 -5.74
C ALA A 53 1.41 -20.41 -4.99
N SER A 54 1.64 -21.72 -4.84
CA SER A 54 0.75 -22.55 -4.01
C SER A 54 0.88 -22.13 -2.53
N SER A 55 -0.17 -22.37 -1.73
CA SER A 55 -0.13 -22.04 -0.30
C SER A 55 1.04 -22.69 0.44
N ALA A 56 1.45 -23.90 0.03
CA ALA A 56 2.61 -24.59 0.58
C ALA A 56 3.93 -23.86 0.26
N MET A 57 4.07 -23.34 -0.97
CA MET A 57 5.25 -22.54 -1.35
C MET A 57 5.28 -21.19 -0.63
N ILE A 58 4.12 -20.54 -0.44
CA ILE A 58 4.03 -19.30 0.33
C ILE A 58 4.45 -19.54 1.78
N ASP A 59 3.93 -20.61 2.42
CA ASP A 59 4.31 -20.99 3.79
C ASP A 59 5.81 -21.24 3.93
N GLN A 60 6.41 -21.95 2.97
CA GLN A 60 7.86 -22.15 2.94
C GLN A 60 8.62 -20.81 2.83
N GLN A 61 8.24 -19.93 1.90
CA GLN A 61 8.88 -18.63 1.73
C GLN A 61 8.76 -17.75 2.98
N VAL A 62 7.62 -17.77 3.67
CA VAL A 62 7.43 -17.03 4.93
C VAL A 62 8.40 -17.56 5.99
N LYS A 63 8.55 -18.87 6.11
CA LYS A 63 9.47 -19.51 7.07
C LYS A 63 10.95 -19.23 6.79
N GLU A 64 11.33 -19.00 5.53
CA GLU A 64 12.71 -18.69 5.16
C GLU A 64 13.10 -17.22 5.46
N ILE A 65 12.12 -16.33 5.65
CA ILE A 65 12.33 -14.89 5.87
C ILE A 65 12.32 -14.51 7.37
N LEU A 66 11.75 -15.34 8.24
CA LEU A 66 11.60 -15.11 9.69
C LEU A 66 12.73 -15.78 10.49
#